data_AF-A0A1E5GSS5-F1
#
_entry.id   AF-A0A1E5GSS5-F1
#
_cell.length_a   1.000
_cell.length_b   1.000
_cell.length_c   1.000
_cell.angle_alpha   90.00
_cell.angle_beta   90.00
_cell.angle_gamma   90.00
#
_symmetry.space_group_name_H-M   'P 1'
#
loop_
_entity.id
_entity.type
_entity.pdbx_description
1 polymer ?
#
loop_
_entity_poly.entity_id
_entity_poly.type
_entity_poly.pdbx_seq_one_letter_code
_entity_poly.pdbx_strand_id
1 'polypeptide(L)'
;MNIGDKIKEQRLKKELTQEQLSDLLNVSRSTVSSWEVGRNYPDLETIVAISDLFGISLDNLLREDTEMAKDLSKKVRWNNYYKRILIVVGALVLIYVGFNGKMRMDEQRYLKNLTAHSWKQDDDRFSGSYALKEEGVLYATYIIETGFNPVPLKESHPWVIARKDKLVVEVKNGNKRYVIISSENDPKVTYNATVEVDESGNLLKSDPKWSAKKEQSLKDYLKKYQKEYVELLKRTVGKRQEIIG
;
A
#
# COMPACT_ATOMS: atom_id res chain seq x y z
N MET A 1 46.04 23.87 -13.56
CA MET A 1 46.70 23.43 -12.32
C MET A 1 45.61 22.98 -11.39
N ASN A 2 45.60 21.70 -11.01
CA ASN A 2 44.60 21.15 -10.09
C ASN A 2 45.07 21.34 -8.63
N ILE A 3 44.23 20.98 -7.65
CA ILE A 3 44.63 21.09 -6.24
C ILE A 3 45.84 20.21 -5.90
N GLY A 4 45.99 19.04 -6.54
CA GLY A 4 47.10 18.13 -6.36
C GLY A 4 48.44 18.76 -6.73
N ASP A 5 48.47 19.48 -7.85
CA ASP A 5 49.62 20.26 -8.31
C ASP A 5 50.01 21.33 -7.28
N LYS A 6 49.01 22.02 -6.70
CA LYS A 6 49.22 23.04 -5.67
C LYS A 6 49.75 22.47 -4.37
N ILE A 7 49.20 21.34 -3.92
CA ILE A 7 49.67 20.63 -2.72
C ILE A 7 51.14 20.24 -2.92
N LYS A 8 51.48 19.67 -4.08
CA LYS A 8 52.85 19.26 -4.41
C LYS A 8 53.80 20.46 -4.45
N GLU A 9 53.38 21.56 -5.09
CA GLU A 9 54.18 22.78 -5.18
C GLU A 9 54.47 23.38 -3.80
N GLN A 10 53.45 23.54 -2.96
CA GLN A 10 53.61 24.09 -1.61
C GLN A 10 54.41 23.19 -0.70
N ARG A 11 54.23 21.86 -0.80
CA ARG A 11 55.05 20.88 -0.10
C ARG A 11 56.53 21.04 -0.44
N LEU A 12 56.85 21.14 -1.73
CA LEU A 12 58.22 21.32 -2.20
C LEU A 12 58.81 22.67 -1.79
N LYS A 13 58.02 23.75 -1.79
CA LYS A 13 58.44 25.08 -1.28
C LYS A 13 58.77 25.07 0.22
N LYS A 14 58.15 24.18 0.98
CA LYS A 14 58.41 23.96 2.41
C LYS A 14 59.47 22.87 2.65
N GLU A 15 60.09 22.34 1.60
CA GLU A 15 61.11 21.26 1.66
C GLU A 15 60.62 19.98 2.36
N LEU A 16 59.31 19.72 2.34
CA LEU A 16 58.72 18.55 2.98
C LEU A 16 58.71 17.34 2.04
N THR A 17 58.95 16.15 2.59
CA THR A 17 58.66 14.88 1.90
C THR A 17 57.15 14.56 1.97
N GLN A 18 56.68 13.64 1.12
CA GLN A 18 55.28 13.19 1.19
C GLN A 18 54.94 12.54 2.55
N GLU A 19 55.91 11.86 3.17
CA GLU A 19 55.78 11.28 4.52
C GLU A 19 55.60 12.38 5.57
N GLN A 20 56.45 13.40 5.55
CA GLN A 20 56.35 14.51 6.51
C GLN A 20 55.05 15.31 6.35
N LEU A 21 54.60 15.53 5.10
CA LEU A 21 53.30 16.17 4.88
C LEU A 21 52.15 15.29 5.38
N SER A 22 52.26 13.97 5.22
CA SER A 22 51.23 13.06 5.71
C SER A 22 51.16 13.03 7.23
N ASP A 23 52.31 13.10 7.91
CA ASP A 23 52.39 13.20 9.37
C ASP A 23 51.74 14.49 9.88
N LEU A 24 52.04 15.63 9.24
CA LEU A 24 51.49 16.95 9.60
C LEU A 24 49.96 17.03 9.42
N LEU A 25 49.42 16.31 8.44
CA LEU A 25 47.99 16.27 8.13
C LEU A 25 47.26 15.06 8.76
N ASN A 26 47.98 14.22 9.50
CA ASN A 26 47.46 12.99 10.11
C ASN A 26 46.74 12.06 9.11
N VAL A 27 47.36 11.84 7.94
CA VAL A 27 46.88 10.93 6.89
C VAL A 27 47.97 9.95 6.49
N SER A 28 47.66 8.96 5.67
CA SER A 28 48.69 8.07 5.12
C SER A 28 49.53 8.77 4.04
N ARG A 29 50.82 8.43 3.91
CA ARG A 29 51.65 8.88 2.77
C ARG A 29 51.01 8.55 1.42
N SER A 30 50.37 7.39 1.28
CA SER A 30 49.65 7.02 0.06
C SER A 30 48.49 7.96 -0.27
N THR A 31 47.84 8.52 0.77
CA THR A 31 46.78 9.51 0.60
C THR A 31 47.34 10.80 -0.01
N VAL A 32 48.43 11.34 0.56
CA VAL A 32 49.13 12.52 0.01
C VAL A 32 49.60 12.26 -1.42
N SER A 33 50.23 11.11 -1.68
CA SER A 33 50.66 10.75 -3.03
C SER A 33 49.48 10.67 -4.01
N SER A 34 48.31 10.20 -3.57
CA SER A 34 47.11 10.11 -4.39
C SER A 34 46.58 11.49 -4.78
N TRP A 35 46.58 12.44 -3.84
CA TRP A 35 46.20 13.84 -4.11
C TRP A 35 47.14 14.50 -5.11
N GLU A 36 48.45 14.36 -4.92
CA GLU A 36 49.47 15.00 -5.78
C GLU A 36 49.45 14.48 -7.22
N VAL A 37 48.88 13.30 -7.47
CA VAL A 37 48.70 12.76 -8.83
C VAL A 37 47.26 12.87 -9.34
N GLY A 38 46.38 13.57 -8.60
CA GLY A 38 44.98 13.80 -8.98
C GLY A 38 44.10 12.54 -8.98
N ARG A 39 44.51 11.46 -8.28
CA ARG A 39 43.70 10.23 -8.19
C ARG A 39 42.49 10.40 -7.29
N ASN A 40 42.65 11.11 -6.17
CA ASN A 40 41.60 11.47 -5.24
C ASN A 40 41.74 12.93 -4.81
N TYR A 41 40.68 13.48 -4.23
CA TYR A 41 40.69 14.81 -3.63
C TYR A 41 40.72 14.72 -2.10
N PRO A 42 41.41 15.63 -1.38
CA PRO A 42 41.26 15.75 0.07
C PRO A 42 39.82 16.13 0.43
N ASP A 43 39.36 15.75 1.62
CA ASP A 43 38.05 16.19 2.13
C ASP A 43 38.09 17.66 2.60
N LEU A 44 36.92 18.22 2.96
CA LEU A 44 36.82 19.63 3.29
C LEU A 44 37.66 20.02 4.53
N GLU A 45 37.68 19.17 5.55
CA GLU A 45 38.47 19.42 6.76
C GLU A 45 39.97 19.41 6.44
N THR A 46 40.41 18.46 5.62
CA THR A 46 41.79 18.36 5.17
C THR A 46 42.20 19.53 4.26
N ILE A 47 41.30 20.01 3.40
CA ILE A 47 41.53 21.21 2.57
C ILE A 47 41.76 22.43 3.47
N VAL A 48 40.98 22.59 4.54
CA VAL A 48 41.18 23.66 5.54
C VAL A 48 42.53 23.48 6.24
N ALA A 49 42.87 22.27 6.67
CA ALA A 49 44.16 22.00 7.29
C ALA A 49 45.35 22.28 6.36
N ILE A 50 45.24 21.95 5.08
CA ILE A 50 46.25 22.26 4.05
C ILE A 50 46.37 23.78 3.85
N SER A 51 45.25 24.48 3.79
CA SER A 51 45.17 25.95 3.69
C SER A 51 45.90 26.62 4.86
N ASP A 52 45.63 26.16 6.08
CA ASP A 52 46.25 26.67 7.30
C ASP A 52 47.75 26.32 7.37
N LEU A 53 48.13 25.08 7.03
CA LEU A 53 49.52 24.61 7.05
C LEU A 53 50.41 25.39 6.08
N PHE A 54 49.90 25.68 4.88
CA PHE A 54 50.66 26.39 3.85
C PHE A 54 50.46 27.91 3.87
N GLY A 55 49.50 28.42 4.64
CA GLY A 55 49.19 29.85 4.72
C GLY A 55 48.64 30.44 3.42
N ILE A 56 47.92 29.64 2.64
CA ILE A 56 47.30 30.04 1.37
C ILE A 56 45.79 30.12 1.54
N SER A 57 45.12 31.05 0.84
CA SER A 57 43.66 31.13 0.92
C SER A 57 42.99 29.92 0.25
N LEU A 58 41.81 29.54 0.75
CA LEU A 58 40.97 28.52 0.12
C LEU A 58 40.62 28.85 -1.33
N ASP A 59 40.43 30.13 -1.66
CA ASP A 59 40.25 30.59 -3.04
C ASP A 59 41.46 30.23 -3.91
N ASN A 60 42.68 30.49 -3.43
CA ASN A 60 43.89 30.14 -4.15
C ASN A 60 44.10 28.62 -4.23
N LEU A 61 43.61 27.86 -3.25
CA LEU A 61 43.72 26.40 -3.24
C LEU A 61 42.69 25.73 -4.18
N LEU A 62 41.46 26.25 -4.26
CA LEU A 62 40.30 25.58 -4.85
C LEU A 62 39.81 26.18 -6.18
N ARG A 63 39.91 27.49 -6.39
CA ARG A 63 39.15 28.21 -7.43
C ARG A 63 39.56 27.88 -8.87
N GLU A 64 40.76 27.35 -9.05
CA GLU A 64 41.27 26.90 -10.36
C GLU A 64 40.93 25.43 -10.66
N ASP A 65 40.45 24.66 -9.67
CA ASP A 65 40.03 23.27 -9.80
C ASP A 65 38.50 23.17 -9.87
N THR A 66 37.95 23.48 -11.04
CA THR A 66 36.50 23.49 -11.27
C THR A 66 35.85 22.11 -11.13
N GLU A 67 36.61 21.03 -11.28
CA GLU A 67 36.11 19.66 -11.13
C GLU A 67 35.97 19.26 -9.66
N MET A 68 36.93 19.64 -8.81
CA MET A 68 36.80 19.48 -7.36
C MET A 68 35.59 20.24 -6.79
N ALA A 69 35.40 21.51 -7.18
CA ALA A 69 34.26 22.30 -6.73
C ALA A 69 32.92 21.68 -7.16
N LYS A 70 32.86 21.11 -8.37
CA LYS A 70 31.70 20.35 -8.85
C LYS A 70 31.50 19.05 -8.06
N ASP A 71 32.55 18.30 -7.73
CA ASP A 71 32.45 17.07 -6.94
C ASP A 71 31.92 17.35 -5.52
N LEU A 72 32.49 18.36 -4.85
CA LEU A 72 32.09 18.74 -3.49
C LEU A 72 30.62 19.21 -3.45
N SER A 73 30.23 20.07 -4.40
CA SER A 73 28.84 20.52 -4.53
C SER A 73 27.89 19.37 -4.87
N LYS A 74 28.31 18.39 -5.70
CA LYS A 74 27.53 17.19 -6.02
C LYS A 74 27.30 16.31 -4.78
N LYS A 75 28.33 16.08 -3.95
CA LYS A 75 28.23 15.33 -2.68
C LYS A 75 27.26 15.99 -1.70
N VAL A 76 27.35 17.32 -1.52
CA VAL A 76 26.42 18.09 -0.67
C VAL A 76 24.98 18.01 -1.19
N ARG A 77 24.78 18.11 -2.51
CA ARG A 77 23.44 17.97 -3.12
C ARG A 77 22.88 16.56 -2.96
N TRP A 78 23.70 15.54 -3.14
CA TRP A 78 23.31 14.13 -2.94
C TRP A 78 22.86 13.89 -1.49
N ASN A 79 23.52 14.54 -0.53
CA ASN A 79 23.18 14.47 0.88
C ASN A 79 21.75 14.92 1.19
N ASN A 80 21.35 16.04 0.61
CA ASN A 80 20.00 16.55 0.76
C ASN A 80 18.96 15.73 -0.02
N TYR A 81 19.36 15.10 -1.12
CA TYR A 81 18.49 14.24 -1.92
C TYR A 81 18.13 12.94 -1.18
N TYR A 82 19.11 12.21 -0.64
CA TYR A 82 18.80 10.97 0.09
C TYR A 82 17.97 11.24 1.35
N LYS A 83 18.20 12.36 2.06
CA LYS A 83 17.37 12.76 3.21
C LYS A 83 15.91 12.97 2.80
N ARG A 84 15.66 13.62 1.66
CA ARG A 84 14.30 13.78 1.11
C ARG A 84 13.69 12.44 0.73
N ILE A 85 14.45 11.54 0.11
CA ILE A 85 13.99 10.17 -0.18
C ILE A 85 13.60 9.45 1.11
N LEU A 86 14.44 9.49 2.15
CA LEU A 86 14.15 8.83 3.43
C LEU A 86 12.87 9.37 4.07
N ILE A 87 12.60 10.67 3.99
CA ILE A 87 11.34 11.26 4.45
C ILE A 87 10.15 10.70 3.66
N VAL A 88 10.24 10.63 2.33
CA VAL A 88 9.18 10.07 1.47
C VAL A 88 8.94 8.60 1.78
N VAL A 89 10.02 7.81 1.89
CA VAL A 89 9.93 6.38 2.24
C VAL A 89 9.32 6.20 3.63
N GLY A 90 9.74 6.99 4.62
CA GLY A 90 9.15 6.97 5.96
C GLY A 90 7.66 7.30 5.96
N ALA A 91 7.23 8.29 5.18
CA ALA A 91 5.82 8.63 5.02
C ALA A 91 5.02 7.48 4.38
N LEU A 92 5.56 6.83 3.35
CA LEU A 92 4.92 5.67 2.72
C LEU A 92 4.79 4.48 3.70
N VAL A 93 5.80 4.24 4.52
CA VAL A 93 5.75 3.21 5.57
C VAL A 93 4.68 3.53 6.60
N LEU A 94 4.56 4.79 7.05
CA LEU A 94 3.51 5.20 7.98
C LEU A 94 2.10 5.03 7.41
N ILE A 95 1.90 5.39 6.14
CA ILE A 95 0.63 5.16 5.44
C ILE A 95 0.31 3.66 5.38
N TYR A 96 1.30 2.83 5.04
CA TYR A 96 1.15 1.37 4.99
C TYR A 96 0.79 0.78 6.36
N VAL A 97 1.50 1.18 7.42
CA VAL A 97 1.22 0.73 8.80
C VAL A 97 -0.17 1.18 9.24
N GLY A 98 -0.55 2.43 8.97
CA GLY A 98 -1.88 2.96 9.30
C GLY A 98 -3.01 2.21 8.57
N PHE A 99 -2.82 1.93 7.27
CA PHE A 99 -3.79 1.16 6.49
C PHE A 99 -3.96 -0.27 7.02
N ASN A 100 -2.87 -0.98 7.32
CA ASN A 100 -2.93 -2.33 7.90
C ASN A 100 -3.49 -2.33 9.32
N GLY A 101 -3.20 -1.29 10.10
CA GLY A 101 -3.79 -1.08 11.42
C GLY A 101 -5.31 -0.95 11.35
N LYS A 102 -5.81 -0.10 10.45
CA LYS A 102 -7.26 0.05 10.20
C LYS A 102 -7.90 -1.29 9.81
N MET A 103 -7.30 -2.02 8.88
CA MET A 103 -7.79 -3.33 8.43
C MET A 103 -7.95 -4.32 9.59
N ARG A 104 -6.95 -4.42 10.47
CA ARG A 104 -7.02 -5.28 11.66
C ARG A 104 -8.08 -4.83 12.65
N MET A 105 -8.25 -3.52 12.83
CA MET A 105 -9.30 -2.98 13.70
C MET A 105 -10.69 -3.30 13.15
N ASP A 106 -10.90 -3.19 11.83
CA ASP A 106 -12.16 -3.55 11.18
C ASP A 106 -12.44 -5.05 11.29
N GLU A 107 -11.45 -5.91 11.03
CA GLU A 107 -11.57 -7.36 11.23
C GLU A 107 -11.98 -7.72 12.66
N GLN A 108 -11.25 -7.21 13.66
CA GLN A 108 -11.55 -7.46 15.07
C GLN A 108 -12.96 -6.98 15.45
N ARG A 109 -13.37 -5.81 14.92
CA ARG A 109 -14.74 -5.30 15.11
C ARG A 109 -15.76 -6.27 14.53
N TYR A 110 -15.58 -6.75 13.30
CA TYR A 110 -16.50 -7.68 12.66
C TYR A 110 -16.59 -9.01 13.40
N LEU A 111 -15.46 -9.60 13.82
CA LEU A 111 -15.42 -10.85 14.58
C LEU A 111 -16.11 -10.71 15.95
N LYS A 112 -15.88 -9.59 16.65
CA LYS A 112 -16.56 -9.27 17.91
C LYS A 112 -18.08 -9.17 17.71
N ASN A 113 -18.49 -8.46 16.66
CA ASN A 113 -19.89 -8.26 16.33
C ASN A 113 -20.61 -9.55 15.92
N LEU A 114 -19.95 -10.41 15.13
CA LEU A 114 -20.44 -11.75 14.79
C LEU A 114 -20.73 -12.56 16.06
N THR A 115 -19.76 -12.60 16.96
CA THR A 115 -19.90 -13.31 18.25
C THR A 115 -21.03 -12.73 19.09
N ALA A 116 -21.14 -11.40 19.17
CA ALA A 116 -22.18 -10.71 19.93
C ALA A 116 -23.61 -10.99 19.38
N HIS A 117 -23.73 -11.19 18.07
CA HIS A 117 -25.00 -11.49 17.39
C HIS A 117 -25.20 -12.99 17.13
N SER A 118 -24.54 -13.85 17.90
CA SER A 118 -24.73 -15.32 17.88
C SER A 118 -24.39 -16.01 16.55
N TRP A 119 -23.59 -15.37 15.70
CA TRP A 119 -23.04 -16.04 14.52
C TRP A 119 -22.04 -17.10 14.95
N LYS A 120 -22.05 -18.25 14.27
CA LYS A 120 -21.16 -19.38 14.56
C LYS A 120 -20.23 -19.61 13.38
N GLN A 121 -18.99 -19.97 13.66
CA GLN A 121 -18.06 -20.40 12.64
C GLN A 121 -18.60 -21.66 11.94
N ASP A 122 -18.41 -21.72 10.63
CA ASP A 122 -18.90 -22.77 9.75
C ASP A 122 -17.88 -23.02 8.64
N ASP A 123 -16.82 -23.76 8.98
CA ASP A 123 -15.74 -24.08 8.04
C ASP A 123 -16.16 -25.14 7.02
N ASP A 124 -17.28 -25.83 7.24
CA ASP A 124 -17.80 -26.89 6.35
C ASP A 124 -18.20 -26.33 4.98
N ARG A 125 -18.75 -25.10 4.94
CA ARG A 125 -19.14 -24.44 3.69
C ARG A 125 -17.97 -23.72 3.03
N PHE A 126 -17.20 -22.99 3.82
CA PHE A 126 -16.00 -22.28 3.37
C PHE A 126 -15.13 -21.98 4.60
N SER A 127 -13.83 -22.30 4.53
CA SER A 127 -12.89 -22.03 5.62
C SER A 127 -12.94 -20.55 6.02
N GLY A 128 -13.18 -20.26 7.31
CA GLY A 128 -13.30 -18.91 7.85
C GLY A 128 -14.69 -18.27 7.65
N SER A 129 -15.70 -19.04 7.26
CA SER A 129 -17.08 -18.55 7.12
C SER A 129 -17.87 -18.61 8.42
N TYR A 130 -18.90 -17.77 8.49
CA TYR A 130 -19.79 -17.67 9.64
C TYR A 130 -21.23 -17.85 9.20
N ALA A 131 -22.02 -18.51 10.03
CA ALA A 131 -23.42 -18.85 9.84
C ALA A 131 -24.30 -18.27 10.94
N LEU A 132 -25.51 -17.86 10.57
CA LEU A 132 -26.59 -17.62 11.51
C LEU A 132 -27.89 -18.17 10.94
N LYS A 133 -28.64 -18.94 11.72
CA LYS A 133 -29.97 -19.41 11.34
C LYS A 133 -31.01 -18.78 12.25
N GLU A 134 -31.92 -18.01 11.66
CA GLU A 134 -32.91 -17.24 12.41
C GLU A 134 -34.22 -17.17 11.62
N GLU A 135 -35.35 -17.52 12.26
CA GLU A 135 -36.69 -17.54 11.67
C GLU A 135 -36.79 -18.24 10.30
N GLY A 136 -36.09 -19.37 10.16
CA GLY A 136 -36.08 -20.15 8.91
C GLY A 136 -35.19 -19.57 7.79
N VAL A 137 -34.48 -18.47 8.04
CA VAL A 137 -33.48 -17.92 7.12
C VAL A 137 -32.09 -18.36 7.55
N LEU A 138 -31.32 -18.89 6.61
CA LEU A 138 -29.90 -19.16 6.78
C LEU A 138 -29.09 -17.98 6.22
N TYR A 139 -28.39 -17.28 7.10
CA TYR A 139 -27.42 -16.26 6.76
C TYR A 139 -26.01 -16.86 6.76
N ALA A 140 -25.18 -16.39 5.84
CA ALA A 140 -23.76 -16.67 5.84
C ALA A 140 -22.95 -15.44 5.46
N THR A 141 -21.74 -15.36 5.99
CA THR A 141 -20.76 -14.33 5.64
C THR A 141 -19.36 -14.93 5.71
N TYR A 142 -18.41 -14.20 5.14
CA TYR A 142 -17.01 -14.58 5.16
C TYR A 142 -16.17 -13.37 5.54
N ILE A 143 -15.36 -13.53 6.59
CA ILE A 143 -14.38 -12.52 7.01
C ILE A 143 -13.01 -13.06 6.64
N ILE A 144 -12.34 -12.38 5.72
CA ILE A 144 -10.96 -12.73 5.36
C ILE A 144 -10.06 -12.39 6.55
N GLU A 145 -9.32 -13.39 7.05
CA GLU A 145 -8.30 -13.17 8.06
C GLU A 145 -7.22 -12.20 7.54
N THR A 146 -6.96 -11.10 8.26
CA THR A 146 -5.93 -10.14 7.84
C THR A 146 -4.58 -10.49 8.49
N GLY A 147 -3.83 -11.37 7.82
CA GLY A 147 -2.46 -11.70 8.21
C GLY A 147 -1.48 -10.51 8.07
N PHE A 148 -0.24 -10.67 8.56
CA PHE A 148 0.85 -9.74 8.22
C PHE A 148 1.33 -10.05 6.79
N ASN A 149 0.63 -9.51 5.79
CA ASN A 149 0.98 -9.69 4.39
C ASN A 149 1.75 -8.45 3.90
N PRO A 150 2.96 -8.58 3.33
CA PRO A 150 3.71 -7.46 2.75
C PRO A 150 2.90 -6.70 1.68
N VAL A 151 1.89 -7.34 1.08
CA VAL A 151 0.95 -6.69 0.16
C VAL A 151 -0.43 -6.69 0.80
N PRO A 152 -1.10 -5.52 0.94
CA PRO A 152 -2.44 -5.46 1.49
C PRO A 152 -3.37 -6.30 0.62
N LEU A 153 -3.89 -7.38 1.19
CA LEU A 153 -5.03 -8.09 0.62
C LEU A 153 -6.21 -7.12 0.72
N LYS A 154 -6.83 -6.85 -0.42
CA LYS A 154 -7.96 -5.92 -0.63
C LYS A 154 -8.86 -5.72 0.60
N GLU A 155 -9.26 -4.47 0.87
CA GLU A 155 -10.12 -4.11 2.02
C GLU A 155 -11.33 -5.04 2.15
N SER A 156 -11.41 -5.77 3.27
CA SER A 156 -12.45 -6.77 3.52
C SER A 156 -13.73 -6.06 3.92
N HIS A 157 -14.67 -5.99 2.98
CA HIS A 157 -16.01 -5.50 3.26
C HIS A 157 -16.92 -6.71 3.39
N PRO A 158 -17.46 -7.00 4.59
CA PRO A 158 -18.29 -8.18 4.77
C PRO A 158 -19.53 -8.06 3.89
N TRP A 159 -19.81 -9.16 3.22
CA TRP A 159 -21.03 -9.38 2.45
C TRP A 159 -21.83 -10.46 3.16
N VAL A 160 -23.15 -10.37 3.10
CA VAL A 160 -24.03 -11.37 3.71
C VAL A 160 -24.87 -11.99 2.61
N ILE A 161 -24.81 -13.30 2.52
CA ILE A 161 -25.73 -14.10 1.70
C ILE A 161 -26.82 -14.65 2.61
N ALA A 162 -28.07 -14.62 2.15
CA ALA A 162 -29.20 -15.15 2.87
C ALA A 162 -29.99 -16.10 1.98
N ARG A 163 -30.39 -17.24 2.55
CA ARG A 163 -31.23 -18.26 1.90
C ARG A 163 -32.46 -18.50 2.75
N LYS A 164 -33.63 -18.34 2.14
CA LYS A 164 -34.93 -18.71 2.71
C LYS A 164 -35.63 -19.62 1.71
N ASP A 165 -35.80 -20.89 2.07
CA ASP A 165 -36.28 -21.93 1.16
C ASP A 165 -35.43 -21.98 -0.13
N LYS A 166 -36.08 -21.75 -1.27
CA LYS A 166 -35.43 -21.69 -2.58
C LYS A 166 -34.88 -20.31 -2.92
N LEU A 167 -35.20 -19.25 -2.20
CA LEU A 167 -34.80 -17.89 -2.52
C LEU A 167 -33.43 -17.56 -1.93
N VAL A 168 -32.58 -16.92 -2.73
CA VAL A 168 -31.21 -16.55 -2.32
C VAL A 168 -30.95 -15.09 -2.68
N VAL A 169 -30.43 -14.33 -1.72
CA VAL A 169 -30.02 -12.94 -1.90
C VAL A 169 -28.67 -12.67 -1.30
N GLU A 170 -28.03 -11.61 -1.75
CA GLU A 170 -26.72 -11.18 -1.29
C GLU A 170 -26.71 -9.66 -1.08
N VAL A 171 -26.13 -9.21 0.03
CA VAL A 171 -25.92 -7.79 0.33
C VAL A 171 -24.43 -7.53 0.46
N LYS A 172 -23.90 -6.66 -0.41
CA LYS A 172 -22.48 -6.29 -0.48
C LYS A 172 -22.20 -4.90 0.11
N ASN A 173 -20.94 -4.47 -0.01
CA ASN A 173 -20.51 -3.13 0.34
C ASN A 173 -21.42 -2.03 -0.23
N GLY A 174 -21.66 -0.99 0.57
CA GLY A 174 -22.60 0.08 0.24
C GLY A 174 -24.06 -0.35 0.22
N ASN A 175 -24.41 -1.45 0.89
CA ASN A 175 -25.76 -2.03 0.92
C ASN A 175 -26.32 -2.34 -0.49
N LYS A 176 -25.44 -2.67 -1.44
CA LYS A 176 -25.86 -3.14 -2.76
C LYS A 176 -26.53 -4.50 -2.63
N ARG A 177 -27.72 -4.62 -3.22
CA ARG A 177 -28.63 -5.75 -3.06
C ARG A 177 -28.61 -6.57 -4.33
N TYR A 178 -28.41 -7.87 -4.19
CA TYR A 178 -28.34 -8.80 -5.30
C TYR A 178 -29.32 -9.94 -5.08
N VAL A 179 -30.01 -10.32 -6.16
CA VAL A 179 -30.88 -11.50 -6.20
C VAL A 179 -30.20 -12.56 -7.05
N ILE A 180 -30.08 -13.78 -6.52
CA ILE A 180 -29.54 -14.93 -7.24
C ILE A 180 -30.71 -15.74 -7.80
N ILE A 181 -30.67 -15.97 -9.11
CA ILE A 181 -31.73 -16.58 -9.90
C ILE A 181 -31.12 -17.75 -10.69
N SER A 182 -31.76 -18.89 -10.61
CA SER A 182 -31.35 -20.16 -11.22
C SER A 182 -32.55 -21.12 -11.25
N SER A 183 -32.39 -22.25 -11.93
CA SER A 183 -33.38 -23.33 -11.95
C SER A 183 -33.62 -23.96 -10.57
N GLU A 184 -32.67 -23.84 -9.62
CA GLU A 184 -32.88 -24.27 -8.23
C GLU A 184 -33.91 -23.40 -7.51
N ASN A 185 -33.99 -22.12 -7.87
CA ASN A 185 -34.94 -21.18 -7.28
C ASN A 185 -36.36 -21.44 -7.82
N ASP A 186 -36.49 -21.57 -9.15
CA ASP A 186 -37.73 -21.88 -9.87
C ASP A 186 -37.43 -22.74 -11.10
N PRO A 187 -37.98 -23.98 -11.21
CA PRO A 187 -37.71 -24.86 -12.35
C PRO A 187 -38.09 -24.29 -13.73
N LYS A 188 -38.92 -23.24 -13.78
CA LYS A 188 -39.28 -22.54 -15.04
C LYS A 188 -38.16 -21.63 -15.54
N VAL A 189 -37.18 -21.31 -14.70
CA VAL A 189 -36.01 -20.51 -15.09
C VAL A 189 -34.98 -21.41 -15.76
N THR A 190 -34.52 -21.02 -16.94
CA THR A 190 -33.56 -21.77 -17.77
C THR A 190 -32.16 -21.16 -17.79
N TYR A 191 -31.89 -20.18 -16.92
CA TYR A 191 -30.62 -19.45 -16.87
C TYR A 191 -30.18 -19.20 -15.43
N ASN A 192 -28.88 -18.98 -15.24
CA ASN A 192 -28.33 -18.47 -13.99
C ASN A 192 -28.04 -16.98 -14.14
N ALA A 193 -28.43 -16.19 -13.13
CA ALA A 193 -28.18 -14.76 -13.07
C ALA A 193 -28.01 -14.31 -11.61
N THR A 194 -27.13 -13.34 -11.41
CA THR A 194 -27.07 -12.55 -10.17
C THR A 194 -27.28 -11.11 -10.57
N VAL A 195 -28.38 -10.50 -10.12
CA VAL A 195 -28.82 -9.18 -10.58
C VAL A 195 -28.88 -8.19 -9.44
N GLU A 196 -28.39 -6.98 -9.67
CA GLU A 196 -28.49 -5.88 -8.71
C GLU A 196 -29.90 -5.30 -8.75
N VAL A 197 -30.50 -5.12 -7.57
CA VAL A 197 -31.86 -4.60 -7.42
C VAL A 197 -31.90 -3.36 -6.52
N ASP A 198 -32.91 -2.52 -6.73
CA ASP A 198 -33.21 -1.40 -5.86
C ASP A 198 -33.87 -1.85 -4.54
N GLU A 199 -34.26 -0.90 -3.70
CA GLU A 199 -34.92 -1.19 -2.41
C GLU A 199 -36.32 -1.81 -2.57
N SER A 200 -36.93 -1.63 -3.73
CA SER A 200 -38.24 -2.18 -4.10
C SER A 200 -38.12 -3.54 -4.82
N GLY A 201 -36.90 -4.08 -4.97
CA GLY A 201 -36.65 -5.35 -5.65
C GLY A 201 -36.69 -5.27 -7.18
N ASN A 202 -36.69 -4.07 -7.77
CA ASN A 202 -36.64 -3.91 -9.23
C ASN A 202 -35.19 -3.97 -9.73
N LEU A 203 -35.02 -4.50 -10.94
CA LEU A 203 -33.73 -4.56 -11.63
C LEU A 203 -33.13 -3.16 -11.80
N LEU A 204 -31.91 -2.95 -11.29
CA LEU A 204 -31.24 -1.64 -11.31
C LEU A 204 -30.39 -1.42 -12.56
N LYS A 205 -29.75 -2.48 -13.07
CA LYS A 205 -28.92 -2.44 -14.28
C LYS A 205 -29.22 -3.61 -15.20
N SER A 206 -29.40 -3.31 -16.49
CA SER A 206 -29.38 -4.33 -17.53
C SER A 206 -27.95 -4.62 -17.97
N ASP A 207 -27.70 -5.84 -18.43
CA ASP A 207 -26.45 -6.23 -19.08
C ASP A 207 -26.65 -6.18 -20.61
N PRO A 208 -25.83 -5.41 -21.35
CA PRO A 208 -25.95 -5.30 -22.81
C PRO A 208 -25.79 -6.62 -23.56
N LYS A 209 -25.25 -7.67 -22.91
CA LYS A 209 -25.15 -9.02 -23.49
C LYS A 209 -26.46 -9.81 -23.40
N TRP A 210 -27.45 -9.33 -22.65
CA TRP A 210 -28.73 -10.03 -22.53
C TRP A 210 -29.61 -9.77 -23.74
N SER A 211 -30.29 -10.82 -24.21
CA SER A 211 -31.39 -10.64 -25.16
C SER A 211 -32.57 -9.96 -24.47
N ALA A 212 -33.37 -9.22 -25.24
CA ALA A 212 -34.60 -8.59 -24.73
C ALA A 212 -35.53 -9.61 -24.04
N LYS A 213 -35.60 -10.84 -24.57
CA LYS A 213 -36.37 -11.94 -23.97
C LYS A 213 -35.83 -12.35 -22.59
N LYS A 214 -34.51 -12.42 -22.42
CA LYS A 214 -33.89 -12.75 -21.13
C LYS A 214 -34.11 -11.62 -20.12
N GLU A 215 -33.92 -10.37 -20.52
CA GLU A 215 -34.15 -9.22 -19.65
C GLU A 215 -35.62 -9.14 -19.20
N GLN A 216 -36.57 -9.35 -20.12
CA GLN A 216 -37.99 -9.38 -19.76
C GLN A 216 -38.31 -10.52 -18.80
N SER A 217 -37.78 -11.73 -19.06
CA SER A 217 -37.95 -12.86 -18.15
C SER A 217 -37.38 -12.60 -16.75
N LEU A 218 -36.26 -11.87 -16.63
CA LEU A 218 -35.70 -11.46 -15.34
C LEU A 218 -36.63 -10.50 -14.60
N LYS A 219 -37.16 -9.49 -15.30
CA LYS A 219 -38.12 -8.53 -14.73
C LYS A 219 -39.40 -9.22 -14.26
N ASP A 220 -39.93 -10.14 -15.06
CA ASP A 220 -41.13 -10.91 -14.72
C ASP A 220 -40.89 -11.81 -13.50
N TYR A 221 -39.72 -12.46 -13.44
CA TYR A 221 -39.32 -13.27 -12.29
C TYR A 221 -39.21 -12.44 -11.01
N LEU A 222 -38.51 -11.30 -11.06
CA LEU A 222 -38.37 -10.41 -9.90
C LEU A 222 -39.72 -9.88 -9.44
N LYS A 223 -40.61 -9.53 -10.37
CA LYS A 223 -41.98 -9.09 -10.05
C LYS A 223 -42.81 -10.19 -9.38
N LYS A 224 -42.66 -11.45 -9.83
CA LYS A 224 -43.37 -12.61 -9.26
C LYS A 224 -43.03 -12.85 -7.78
N TYR A 225 -41.77 -12.70 -7.40
CA TYR A 225 -41.27 -12.96 -6.04
C TYR A 225 -40.88 -11.69 -5.28
N GLN A 226 -41.44 -10.55 -5.70
CA GLN A 226 -40.97 -9.23 -5.27
C GLN A 226 -41.08 -9.05 -3.76
N LYS A 227 -42.23 -9.44 -3.18
CA LYS A 227 -42.50 -9.26 -1.75
C LYS A 227 -41.50 -10.05 -0.91
N GLU A 228 -41.26 -11.30 -1.27
CA GLU A 228 -40.37 -12.21 -0.57
C GLU A 228 -38.91 -11.76 -0.67
N TYR A 229 -38.47 -11.33 -1.85
CA TYR A 229 -37.11 -10.81 -2.04
C TYR A 229 -36.89 -9.50 -1.29
N VAL A 230 -37.84 -8.55 -1.33
CA VAL A 230 -37.73 -7.27 -0.61
C VAL A 230 -37.64 -7.50 0.89
N GLU A 231 -38.47 -8.38 1.45
CA GLU A 231 -38.42 -8.74 2.87
C GLU A 231 -37.07 -9.37 3.23
N LEU A 232 -36.62 -10.37 2.45
CA LEU A 232 -35.37 -11.06 2.69
C LEU A 232 -34.15 -10.13 2.57
N LEU A 233 -34.13 -9.25 1.56
CA LEU A 233 -33.10 -8.24 1.38
C LEU A 233 -33.06 -7.27 2.55
N LYS A 234 -34.21 -6.76 3.01
CA LYS A 234 -34.28 -5.84 4.16
C LYS A 234 -33.68 -6.48 5.40
N ARG A 235 -34.05 -7.73 5.70
CA ARG A 235 -33.48 -8.50 6.82
C ARG A 235 -31.97 -8.69 6.66
N THR A 236 -31.53 -9.02 5.45
CA THR A 236 -30.11 -9.26 5.14
C THR A 236 -29.26 -8.00 5.26
N VAL A 237 -29.80 -6.84 4.89
CA VAL A 237 -29.16 -5.54 5.15
C VAL A 237 -28.99 -5.34 6.66
N GLY A 238 -30.04 -5.60 7.46
CA GLY A 238 -29.96 -5.54 8.93
C GLY A 238 -28.84 -6.44 9.49
N LYS A 239 -28.77 -7.69 9.04
CA LYS A 239 -27.72 -8.64 9.42
C LYS A 239 -26.31 -8.18 9.02
N ARG A 240 -26.17 -7.52 7.87
CA ARG A 240 -24.88 -6.91 7.49
C ARG A 240 -24.53 -5.73 8.42
N GLN A 241 -25.50 -4.91 8.81
CA GLN A 241 -25.29 -3.79 9.73
C GLN A 241 -24.83 -4.28 11.11
N GLU A 242 -25.44 -5.35 11.63
CA GLU A 242 -25.01 -6.01 12.88
C GLU A 242 -23.52 -6.38 12.85
N ILE A 243 -23.01 -6.85 11.72
CA ILE A 243 -21.60 -7.23 11.55
C ILE A 243 -20.69 -6.00 11.51
N ILE A 244 -21.03 -5.00 10.70
CA ILE A 244 -20.11 -3.87 10.45
C ILE A 244 -20.00 -2.91 11.64
N GLY A 245 -21.06 -2.80 12.45
CA GLY A 245 -21.18 -1.82 13.53
C GLY A 245 -21.55 -0.43 13.01
#